data_AF-A0A095BC16-F1
#
_entry.id   AF-A0A095BC16-F1
#
_cell.length_a   1.000
_cell.length_b   1.000
_cell.length_c   1.000
_cell.angle_alpha   90.00
_cell.angle_beta   90.00
_cell.angle_gamma   90.00
#
_symmetry.space_group_name_H-M   'P 1'
#
loop_
_entity.id
_entity.type
_entity.pdbx_description
1 polymer ?
#
loop_
_entity_poly.entity_id
_entity_poly.type
_entity_poly.pdbx_seq_one_letter_code
_entity_poly.pdbx_strand_id
1 'polypeptide(L)'
;MSTKSDALETAVTDYIRARTALDAMPGARARALADRAFARLAALAAPRIRYFTRRYGLADVAEDAAQVCAIALHRAAEHYDPARARFTTYVTWQLRAELQALRHRLHGDQRCAGRRHVTATLSLDAMQAEGIDDWLVDPAAEIETEQGAADNLAARLADRLVADWADRRGARSCGPRGNARLAAEKELVRRHLTVSDAAARLRESDRHVVRRALADIAHHASARKLH
;
A
#
# COMPACT_ATOMS: atom_id res chain seq x y z
N MET A 1 -22.71 7.64 34.04
CA MET A 1 -22.00 6.34 33.95
C MET A 1 -22.86 5.41 33.11
N SER A 2 -22.33 4.75 32.08
CA SER A 2 -23.16 3.97 31.15
C SER A 2 -23.29 2.53 31.62
N THR A 3 -24.51 2.06 31.86
CA THR A 3 -24.84 0.68 32.24
C THR A 3 -24.21 -0.37 31.31
N LYS A 4 -24.06 -0.03 30.03
CA LYS A 4 -23.42 -0.88 29.03
C LYS A 4 -21.91 -1.03 29.23
N SER A 5 -21.24 0.02 29.72
CA SER A 5 -19.81 -0.01 30.02
C SER A 5 -19.54 -0.91 31.22
N ASP A 6 -20.35 -0.80 32.28
CA ASP A 6 -20.19 -1.63 33.47
C ASP A 6 -20.54 -3.11 33.19
N ALA A 7 -21.53 -3.37 32.33
CA ALA A 7 -21.84 -4.73 31.87
C ALA A 7 -20.68 -5.37 31.09
N LEU A 8 -19.97 -4.59 30.27
CA LEU A 8 -18.79 -5.08 29.56
C LEU A 8 -17.63 -5.39 30.52
N GLU A 9 -17.44 -4.57 31.56
CA GLU A 9 -16.42 -4.80 32.59
C GLU A 9 -16.65 -6.09 33.37
N THR A 10 -17.90 -6.31 33.82
CA THR A 10 -18.26 -7.56 34.49
C THR A 10 -18.03 -8.76 33.57
N ALA A 11 -18.44 -8.66 32.31
CA ALA A 11 -18.29 -9.76 31.34
C ALA A 11 -16.82 -10.10 31.05
N VAL A 12 -15.92 -9.12 30.97
CA VAL A 12 -14.49 -9.43 30.77
C VAL A 12 -13.89 -10.05 32.03
N THR A 13 -14.28 -9.59 33.21
CA THR A 13 -13.82 -10.17 34.49
C THR A 13 -14.28 -11.62 34.65
N ASP A 14 -15.54 -11.90 34.31
CA ASP A 14 -16.11 -13.26 34.29
C ASP A 14 -15.35 -14.16 33.31
N TYR A 15 -15.03 -13.64 32.11
CA TYR A 15 -14.28 -14.37 31.10
C TYR A 15 -12.85 -14.68 31.53
N ILE A 16 -12.12 -13.71 32.09
CA ILE A 16 -10.76 -13.90 32.61
C ILE A 16 -10.78 -14.99 33.69
N ARG A 17 -11.71 -14.91 34.65
CA ARG A 17 -11.85 -15.92 35.72
C ARG A 17 -12.12 -17.32 35.15
N ALA A 18 -13.02 -17.42 34.17
CA ALA A 18 -13.35 -18.67 33.51
C ALA A 18 -12.14 -19.28 32.78
N ARG A 19 -11.35 -18.44 32.10
CA ARG A 19 -10.14 -18.84 31.39
C ARG A 19 -9.05 -19.32 32.35
N THR A 20 -8.80 -18.57 33.42
CA THR A 20 -7.83 -18.98 34.46
C THR A 20 -8.22 -20.31 35.10
N ALA A 21 -9.51 -20.55 35.35
CA ALA A 21 -9.98 -21.83 35.88
C ALA A 21 -9.78 -22.99 34.89
N LEU A 22 -10.01 -22.74 33.59
CA LEU A 22 -9.74 -23.72 32.53
C LEU A 22 -8.25 -24.05 32.42
N ASP A 23 -7.37 -23.05 32.52
CA ASP A 23 -5.93 -23.24 32.43
C ASP A 23 -5.39 -24.00 33.65
N ALA A 24 -5.95 -23.74 34.84
CA ALA A 24 -5.59 -24.45 36.07
C ALA A 24 -6.11 -25.90 36.10
N MET A 25 -7.32 -26.14 35.60
CA MET A 25 -7.96 -27.46 35.58
C MET A 25 -8.68 -27.70 34.24
N PRO A 26 -7.97 -28.22 33.23
CA PRO A 26 -8.55 -28.50 31.94
C PRO A 26 -9.69 -29.53 32.01
N GLY A 27 -10.81 -29.24 31.34
CA GLY A 27 -11.94 -30.17 31.26
C GLY A 27 -13.11 -29.63 30.44
N ALA A 28 -13.99 -30.52 29.97
CA ALA A 28 -15.11 -30.16 29.09
C ALA A 28 -16.04 -29.10 29.71
N ARG A 29 -16.31 -29.19 31.01
CA ARG A 29 -17.14 -28.23 31.74
C ARG A 29 -16.48 -26.85 31.85
N ALA A 30 -15.19 -26.81 32.18
CA ALA A 30 -14.43 -25.57 32.26
C ALA A 30 -14.35 -24.88 30.88
N ARG A 31 -14.17 -25.67 29.82
CA ARG A 31 -14.15 -25.17 28.44
C ARG A 31 -15.48 -24.56 28.04
N ALA A 32 -16.58 -25.28 28.27
CA ALA A 32 -17.92 -24.76 28.00
C ALA A 32 -18.24 -23.48 28.79
N LEU A 33 -17.72 -23.33 30.01
CA LEU A 33 -17.90 -22.12 30.82
C LEU A 33 -17.11 -20.94 30.23
N ALA A 34 -15.84 -21.15 29.84
CA ALA A 34 -15.03 -20.14 29.17
C ALA A 34 -15.65 -19.70 27.84
N ASP A 35 -16.14 -20.65 27.04
CA ASP A 35 -16.79 -20.37 25.75
C ASP A 35 -18.08 -19.55 25.93
N ARG A 36 -18.92 -19.88 26.92
CA ARG A 36 -20.12 -19.10 27.23
C ARG A 36 -19.79 -17.69 27.73
N ALA A 37 -18.77 -17.56 28.59
CA ALA A 37 -18.32 -16.26 29.08
C ALA A 37 -17.78 -15.39 27.93
N PHE A 38 -17.00 -15.98 27.02
CA PHE A 38 -16.52 -15.29 25.82
C PHE A 38 -17.67 -14.88 24.89
N ALA A 39 -18.62 -15.79 24.64
CA ALA A 39 -19.79 -15.49 23.80
C ALA A 39 -20.61 -14.31 24.36
N ARG A 40 -20.79 -14.24 25.68
CA ARG A 40 -21.45 -13.11 26.36
C ARG A 40 -20.67 -11.81 26.17
N LEU A 41 -19.35 -11.84 26.34
CA LEU A 41 -18.48 -10.68 26.12
C LEU A 41 -18.55 -10.20 24.66
N ALA A 42 -18.45 -11.13 23.70
CA ALA A 42 -18.56 -10.84 22.28
C ALA A 42 -19.92 -10.24 21.90
N ALA A 43 -21.02 -10.77 22.45
CA ALA A 43 -22.36 -10.23 22.21
C ALA A 43 -22.50 -8.78 22.68
N LEU A 44 -21.92 -8.43 23.83
CA LEU A 44 -21.89 -7.05 24.33
C LEU A 44 -21.04 -6.12 23.47
N ALA A 45 -19.94 -6.63 22.90
CA ALA A 45 -19.06 -5.87 22.00
C ALA A 45 -19.63 -5.71 20.57
N ALA A 46 -20.53 -6.60 20.14
CA ALA A 46 -21.00 -6.71 18.76
C ALA A 46 -21.55 -5.40 18.15
N PRO A 47 -22.36 -4.57 18.84
CA PRO A 47 -22.82 -3.30 18.27
C PRO A 47 -21.69 -2.35 17.92
N ARG A 48 -20.63 -2.34 18.74
CA ARG A 48 -19.45 -1.48 18.56
C ARG A 48 -18.55 -2.00 17.44
N ILE A 49 -18.41 -3.32 17.35
CA ILE A 49 -17.74 -3.99 16.22
C ILE A 49 -18.43 -3.61 14.91
N ARG A 50 -19.75 -3.78 14.80
CA ARG A 50 -20.52 -3.37 13.60
C ARG A 50 -20.33 -1.90 13.24
N TYR A 51 -20.31 -1.02 14.24
CA TYR A 51 -20.05 0.40 14.02
C TYR A 51 -18.65 0.62 13.41
N PHE A 52 -17.61 0.02 13.99
CA PHE A 52 -16.25 0.18 13.47
C PHE A 52 -16.06 -0.48 12.11
N THR A 53 -16.60 -1.68 11.89
CA THR A 53 -16.59 -2.35 10.57
C THR A 53 -17.08 -1.41 9.47
N ARG A 54 -18.23 -0.74 9.68
CA ARG A 54 -18.72 0.28 8.73
C ARG A 54 -17.80 1.49 8.63
N ARG A 55 -17.31 2.02 9.76
CA ARG A 55 -16.44 3.21 9.78
C ARG A 55 -15.11 2.97 9.06
N TYR A 56 -14.60 1.76 9.09
CA TYR A 56 -13.37 1.34 8.42
C TYR A 56 -13.61 0.89 6.97
N GLY A 57 -14.86 0.95 6.46
CA GLY A 57 -15.20 0.60 5.08
C GLY A 57 -15.07 -0.89 4.78
N LEU A 58 -15.35 -1.74 5.76
CA LEU A 58 -15.21 -3.21 5.70
C LEU A 58 -16.58 -3.91 5.72
N ALA A 59 -17.62 -3.24 5.20
CA ALA A 59 -18.99 -3.75 5.28
C ALA A 59 -19.23 -4.95 4.35
N ASP A 60 -18.51 -4.99 3.24
CA ASP A 60 -18.41 -6.07 2.26
C ASP A 60 -17.74 -7.33 2.82
N VAL A 61 -16.83 -7.17 3.79
CA VAL A 61 -16.11 -8.26 4.49
C VAL A 61 -16.47 -8.30 5.98
N ALA A 62 -17.75 -8.11 6.30
CA ALA A 62 -18.21 -7.97 7.68
C ALA A 62 -17.95 -9.21 8.55
N GLU A 63 -17.94 -10.40 7.95
CA GLU A 63 -17.63 -11.66 8.65
C GLU A 63 -16.17 -11.72 9.09
N ASP A 64 -15.22 -11.44 8.18
CA ASP A 64 -13.79 -11.37 8.51
C ASP A 64 -13.50 -10.29 9.56
N ALA A 65 -14.17 -9.14 9.43
CA ALA A 65 -14.07 -8.07 10.42
C ALA A 65 -14.56 -8.52 11.80
N ALA A 66 -15.63 -9.34 11.87
CA ALA A 66 -16.12 -9.90 13.12
C ALA A 66 -15.13 -10.91 13.72
N GLN A 67 -14.55 -11.79 12.90
CA GLN A 67 -13.56 -12.78 13.35
C GLN A 67 -12.30 -12.11 13.90
N VAL A 68 -11.72 -11.16 13.16
CA VAL A 68 -10.55 -10.39 13.60
C VAL A 68 -10.85 -9.61 14.88
N CYS A 69 -12.04 -9.02 15.02
CA CYS A 69 -12.47 -8.36 16.25
C CYS A 69 -12.65 -9.34 17.43
N ALA A 70 -13.09 -10.58 17.18
CA ALA A 70 -13.18 -11.62 18.21
C ALA A 70 -11.78 -12.03 18.71
N ILE A 71 -10.81 -12.19 17.81
CA ILE A 71 -9.40 -12.44 18.18
C ILE A 71 -8.85 -11.26 18.99
N ALA A 72 -9.11 -10.03 18.56
CA ALA A 72 -8.71 -8.82 19.27
C ALA A 72 -9.29 -8.76 20.69
N LEU A 73 -10.57 -9.11 20.83
CA LEU A 73 -11.28 -9.15 22.10
C LEU A 73 -10.68 -10.21 23.05
N HIS A 74 -10.34 -11.37 22.50
CA HIS A 74 -9.66 -12.44 23.23
C HIS A 74 -8.30 -11.98 23.77
N ARG A 75 -7.43 -11.46 22.88
CA ARG A 75 -6.10 -10.93 23.24
C ARG A 75 -6.18 -9.75 24.21
N ALA A 76 -7.19 -8.90 24.05
CA ALA A 76 -7.44 -7.78 24.94
C ALA A 76 -7.76 -8.27 26.35
N ALA A 77 -8.55 -9.33 26.50
CA ALA A 77 -8.84 -9.89 27.81
C ALA A 77 -7.59 -10.50 28.48
N GLU A 78 -6.71 -11.16 27.72
CA GLU A 78 -5.46 -11.74 28.26
C GLU A 78 -4.51 -10.69 28.85
N HIS A 79 -4.48 -9.50 28.27
CA HIS A 79 -3.58 -8.41 28.67
C HIS A 79 -4.30 -7.29 29.42
N TYR A 80 -5.52 -7.54 29.91
CA TYR A 80 -6.32 -6.50 30.53
C TYR A 80 -5.83 -6.18 31.94
N ASP A 81 -5.49 -4.91 32.18
CA ASP A 81 -5.15 -4.37 33.50
C ASP A 81 -6.14 -3.26 33.89
N PRO A 82 -7.04 -3.52 34.86
CA PRO A 82 -8.04 -2.54 35.29
C PRO A 82 -7.45 -1.32 36.01
N ALA A 83 -6.20 -1.41 36.51
CA ALA A 83 -5.52 -0.27 37.14
C ALA A 83 -5.07 0.77 36.10
N ARG A 84 -4.84 0.36 34.85
CA ARG A 84 -4.40 1.25 33.76
C ARG A 84 -5.55 1.93 33.05
N ALA A 85 -6.60 1.18 32.71
CA ALA A 85 -7.75 1.70 31.98
C ALA A 85 -8.99 0.83 32.14
N ARG A 86 -10.16 1.42 31.87
CA ARG A 86 -11.38 0.64 31.66
C ARG A 86 -11.28 -0.20 30.38
N PHE A 87 -11.81 -1.41 30.42
CA PHE A 87 -11.82 -2.36 29.32
C PHE A 87 -12.45 -1.77 28.06
N THR A 88 -13.54 -1.00 28.18
CA THR A 88 -14.18 -0.34 27.03
C THR A 88 -13.23 0.56 26.24
N THR A 89 -12.33 1.25 26.95
CA THR A 89 -11.34 2.15 26.34
C THR A 89 -10.23 1.33 25.70
N TYR A 90 -9.67 0.39 26.45
CA TYR A 90 -8.59 -0.47 26.00
C TYR A 90 -8.99 -1.30 24.76
N VAL A 91 -10.13 -1.97 24.81
CA VAL A 91 -10.64 -2.80 23.71
C VAL A 91 -10.96 -1.95 22.47
N THR A 92 -11.38 -0.70 22.64
CA THR A 92 -11.62 0.19 21.49
C THR A 92 -10.33 0.42 20.70
N TRP A 93 -9.19 0.56 21.36
CA TRP A 93 -7.91 0.69 20.66
C TRP A 93 -7.52 -0.59 19.94
N GLN A 94 -7.71 -1.74 20.58
CA GLN A 94 -7.41 -3.05 19.97
C GLN A 94 -8.26 -3.31 18.72
N LEU A 95 -9.58 -3.09 18.80
CA LEU A 95 -10.49 -3.26 17.68
C LEU A 95 -10.10 -2.35 16.50
N ARG A 96 -9.72 -1.10 16.78
CA ARG A 96 -9.31 -0.14 15.74
C ARG A 96 -8.00 -0.55 15.06
N ALA A 97 -7.03 -1.05 15.81
CA ALA A 97 -5.76 -1.50 15.26
C ALA A 97 -5.95 -2.71 14.33
N GLU A 98 -6.72 -3.70 14.78
CA GLU A 98 -6.95 -4.94 14.04
C GLU A 98 -7.81 -4.72 12.78
N LEU A 99 -8.84 -3.86 12.86
CA LEU A 99 -9.61 -3.46 11.67
C LEU A 99 -8.78 -2.63 10.68
N GLN A 100 -7.88 -1.77 11.17
CA GLN A 100 -6.96 -1.05 10.29
C GLN A 100 -5.98 -2.01 9.59
N ALA A 101 -5.48 -3.01 10.31
CA ALA A 101 -4.62 -4.05 9.74
C ALA A 101 -5.36 -4.88 8.68
N LEU A 102 -6.60 -5.30 8.97
CA LEU A 102 -7.45 -6.02 8.01
C LEU A 102 -7.68 -5.18 6.74
N ARG A 103 -8.08 -3.91 6.91
CA ARG A 103 -8.23 -2.96 5.79
C ARG A 103 -6.96 -2.85 4.96
N HIS A 104 -5.80 -2.74 5.61
CA HIS A 104 -4.53 -2.62 4.91
C HIS A 104 -4.16 -3.88 4.14
N ARG A 105 -4.47 -5.08 4.67
CA ARG A 105 -4.22 -6.35 3.98
C ARG A 105 -5.13 -6.53 2.76
N LEU A 106 -6.41 -6.20 2.90
CA LEU A 106 -7.40 -6.38 1.82
C LEU A 106 -7.35 -5.29 0.76
N HIS A 107 -7.18 -4.03 1.18
CA HIS A 107 -7.29 -2.87 0.28
C HIS A 107 -5.97 -2.12 0.09
N GLY A 108 -4.88 -2.56 0.72
CA GLY A 108 -3.58 -1.89 0.65
C GLY A 108 -3.50 -0.56 1.39
N ASP A 109 -2.38 0.16 1.22
CA ASP A 109 -2.31 1.58 1.60
C ASP A 109 -2.99 2.41 0.52
N GLN A 110 -4.06 3.12 0.87
CA GLN A 110 -4.77 4.00 -0.05
C GLN A 110 -3.92 5.18 -0.53
N ARG A 111 -2.82 5.53 0.15
CA ARG A 111 -1.84 6.50 -0.35
C ARG A 111 -1.11 5.99 -1.60
N CYS A 112 -1.12 4.68 -1.81
CA CYS A 112 -0.61 4.00 -2.99
C CYS A 112 -1.74 3.57 -3.95
N ALA A 113 -2.99 3.99 -3.74
CA ALA A 113 -4.15 3.57 -4.53
C ALA A 113 -4.04 3.91 -6.03
N GLY A 114 -3.26 4.94 -6.41
CA GLY A 114 -2.95 5.22 -7.83
C GLY A 114 -2.02 4.18 -8.48
N ARG A 115 -1.44 3.26 -7.71
CA ARG A 115 -0.52 2.19 -8.18
C ARG A 115 -1.04 0.77 -7.96
N ARG A 116 -2.22 0.60 -7.35
CA ARG A 116 -2.86 -0.70 -7.18
C ARG A 116 -4.33 -0.57 -7.53
N HIS A 117 -4.69 -1.03 -8.72
CA HIS A 117 -6.07 -1.39 -9.01
C HIS A 117 -6.52 -2.39 -7.95
N VAL A 118 -7.56 -2.04 -7.20
CA VAL A 118 -8.21 -2.93 -6.26
C VAL A 118 -8.96 -3.95 -7.09
N THR A 119 -8.33 -5.09 -7.31
CA THR A 119 -8.94 -6.29 -7.87
C THR A 119 -9.84 -6.87 -6.78
N ALA A 120 -11.15 -6.67 -6.89
CA ALA A 120 -12.06 -7.67 -6.34
C ALA A 120 -11.63 -9.00 -6.98
N THR A 121 -11.26 -9.99 -6.18
CA THR A 121 -10.91 -11.32 -6.68
C THR A 121 -12.19 -11.99 -7.15
N LEU A 122 -12.58 -11.70 -8.40
CA LEU A 122 -13.65 -12.39 -9.09
C LEU A 122 -13.10 -13.73 -9.57
N SER A 123 -13.85 -14.81 -9.32
CA SER A 123 -13.52 -16.12 -9.87
C SER A 123 -13.70 -16.08 -11.39
N LEU A 124 -12.67 -16.45 -12.15
CA LEU A 124 -12.76 -16.55 -13.61
C LEU A 124 -13.91 -17.46 -14.05
N ASP A 125 -14.12 -18.57 -13.33
CA ASP A 125 -15.22 -19.52 -13.60
C ASP A 125 -16.61 -18.87 -13.45
N ALA A 126 -16.76 -17.94 -12.49
CA ALA A 126 -18.02 -17.22 -12.29
C ALA A 126 -18.26 -16.19 -13.41
N MET A 127 -17.20 -15.54 -13.90
CA MET A 127 -17.28 -14.59 -15.03
C MET A 127 -17.52 -15.30 -16.37
N GLN A 128 -16.95 -16.48 -16.56
CA GLN A 128 -17.19 -17.33 -17.74
C GLN A 128 -18.64 -17.83 -17.80
N ALA A 129 -19.21 -18.21 -16.65
CA ALA A 129 -20.61 -18.62 -16.57
C ALA A 129 -21.60 -17.48 -16.92
N GLU A 130 -21.20 -16.22 -16.69
CA GLU A 130 -21.98 -15.02 -17.03
C GLU A 130 -21.71 -14.49 -18.45
N GLY A 131 -20.80 -15.12 -19.22
CA GLY A 131 -20.48 -14.70 -20.59
C GLY A 131 -19.72 -13.38 -20.69
N ILE A 132 -19.05 -12.96 -19.61
CA ILE A 132 -18.33 -11.68 -19.52
C ILE A 132 -16.87 -11.81 -20.00
N ASP A 133 -16.38 -13.03 -20.22
CA ASP A 133 -14.98 -13.33 -20.58
C ASP A 133 -14.52 -12.67 -21.90
N ASP A 134 -15.42 -12.52 -22.88
CA ASP A 134 -15.13 -11.85 -24.16
C ASP A 134 -14.74 -10.37 -24.01
N TRP A 135 -15.08 -9.73 -22.87
CA TRP A 135 -14.70 -8.35 -22.55
C TRP A 135 -13.37 -8.25 -21.81
N LEU A 136 -12.82 -9.38 -21.34
CA LEU A 136 -11.55 -9.43 -20.60
C LEU A 136 -10.35 -9.46 -21.53
N VAL A 137 -10.53 -9.98 -22.74
CA VAL A 137 -9.48 -10.09 -23.76
C VAL A 137 -9.32 -8.73 -24.45
N ASP A 138 -8.36 -7.95 -23.98
CA ASP A 138 -7.89 -6.76 -24.67
C ASP A 138 -6.75 -7.15 -25.64
N PRO A 139 -7.00 -7.20 -26.97
CA PRO A 139 -5.99 -7.57 -27.95
C PRO A 139 -4.86 -6.53 -28.08
N ALA A 140 -5.04 -5.32 -27.56
CA ALA A 140 -4.02 -4.28 -27.56
C ALA A 140 -3.14 -4.31 -26.29
N ALA A 141 -3.57 -5.01 -25.23
CA ALA A 141 -2.90 -4.96 -23.93
C ALA A 141 -1.42 -5.35 -23.98
N GLU A 142 -1.06 -6.38 -24.75
CA GLU A 142 0.34 -6.80 -24.90
C GLU A 142 1.17 -5.70 -25.57
N ILE A 143 0.71 -5.21 -26.72
CA ILE A 143 1.41 -4.18 -27.51
C ILE A 143 1.55 -2.88 -26.71
N GLU A 144 0.48 -2.43 -26.05
CA GLU A 144 0.50 -1.20 -25.25
C GLU A 144 1.39 -1.33 -24.02
N THR A 145 1.40 -2.50 -23.37
CA THR A 145 2.27 -2.77 -22.23
C THR A 145 3.74 -2.80 -22.65
N GLU A 146 4.06 -3.48 -23.74
CA GLU A 146 5.42 -3.52 -24.29
C GLU A 146 5.89 -2.14 -24.72
N GLN A 147 5.05 -1.37 -25.41
CA GLN A 147 5.36 -0.01 -25.81
C GLN A 147 5.57 0.89 -24.59
N GLY A 148 4.70 0.82 -23.59
CA GLY A 148 4.83 1.57 -22.35
C GLY A 148 6.08 1.20 -21.55
N ALA A 149 6.45 -0.08 -21.53
CA ALA A 149 7.69 -0.56 -20.92
C ALA A 149 8.92 -0.03 -21.67
N ALA A 150 8.90 -0.09 -23.00
CA ALA A 150 9.97 0.44 -23.85
C ALA A 150 10.14 1.95 -23.66
N ASP A 151 9.04 2.71 -23.65
CA ASP A 151 9.04 4.16 -23.42
C ASP A 151 9.59 4.51 -22.02
N ASN A 152 9.22 3.72 -21.00
CA ASN A 152 9.74 3.91 -19.64
C ASN A 152 11.25 3.67 -19.56
N LEU A 153 11.73 2.59 -20.19
CA LEU A 153 13.15 2.27 -20.25
C LEU A 153 13.93 3.34 -21.02
N ALA A 154 13.41 3.79 -22.16
CA ALA A 154 14.00 4.87 -22.95
C ALA A 154 14.09 6.19 -22.14
N ALA A 155 13.02 6.56 -21.42
CA ALA A 155 13.01 7.74 -20.57
C ALA A 155 14.05 7.65 -19.44
N ARG A 156 14.13 6.52 -18.73
CA ARG A 156 15.12 6.29 -17.67
C ARG A 156 16.55 6.30 -18.18
N LEU A 157 16.76 5.75 -19.37
CA LEU A 157 18.07 5.76 -20.01
C LEU A 157 18.47 7.19 -20.39
N ALA A 158 17.57 7.96 -21.01
CA ALA A 158 17.81 9.36 -21.35
C ALA A 158 18.15 10.19 -20.09
N ASP A 159 17.41 9.99 -19.00
CA ASP A 159 17.67 10.57 -17.68
C ASP A 159 19.10 10.30 -17.22
N ARG A 160 19.51 9.03 -17.26
CA ARG A 160 20.84 8.59 -16.82
C ARG A 160 21.95 9.17 -17.68
N LEU A 161 21.79 9.14 -19.01
CA LEU A 161 22.79 9.67 -19.95
C LEU A 161 22.99 11.18 -19.78
N VAL A 162 21.91 11.93 -19.60
CA VAL A 162 21.95 13.39 -19.39
C VAL A 162 22.56 13.74 -18.04
N ALA A 163 22.24 12.98 -16.98
CA ALA A 163 22.85 13.16 -15.67
C ALA A 163 24.37 12.93 -15.73
N ASP A 164 24.81 11.79 -16.26
CA ASP A 164 26.23 11.44 -16.37
C ASP A 164 27.01 12.48 -17.20
N TRP A 165 26.43 12.95 -18.31
CA TRP A 165 27.01 14.03 -19.12
C TRP A 165 27.09 15.36 -18.36
N ALA A 166 26.02 15.73 -17.66
CA ALA A 166 25.97 16.96 -16.90
C ALA A 166 26.97 16.97 -15.74
N ASP A 167 27.17 15.83 -15.06
CA ASP A 167 28.12 15.71 -13.96
C ASP A 167 29.57 15.94 -14.45
N ARG A 168 29.94 15.34 -15.59
CA ARG A 168 31.25 15.57 -16.23
C ARG A 168 31.49 17.03 -16.60
N ARG A 169 30.42 17.75 -16.94
CA ARG A 169 30.48 19.16 -17.36
C ARG A 169 30.36 20.14 -16.20
N GLY A 170 29.58 19.79 -15.17
CA GLY A 170 29.36 20.56 -13.95
C GLY A 170 30.64 20.70 -13.14
N ALA A 171 31.49 19.67 -13.14
CA ALA A 171 32.85 19.75 -12.60
C ALA A 171 33.70 20.89 -13.20
N ARG A 172 33.32 21.42 -14.37
CA ARG A 172 34.02 22.52 -15.07
C ARG A 172 33.29 23.87 -14.97
N SER A 173 32.10 23.93 -14.38
CA SER A 173 31.20 25.08 -14.43
C SER A 173 30.76 25.50 -13.02
N CYS A 174 31.63 26.20 -12.29
CA CYS A 174 31.29 26.70 -10.94
C CYS A 174 30.51 28.02 -11.00
N GLY A 175 29.30 28.06 -10.40
CA GLY A 175 28.58 29.30 -10.08
C GLY A 175 27.09 29.30 -10.48
N PRO A 176 26.28 30.25 -9.94
CA PRO A 176 24.81 30.26 -10.13
C PRO A 176 24.36 30.39 -11.58
N ARG A 177 25.04 31.22 -12.38
CA ARG A 177 24.78 31.39 -13.82
C ARG A 177 25.16 30.14 -14.62
N GLY A 178 26.22 29.44 -14.19
CA GLY A 178 26.64 28.16 -14.79
C GLY A 178 25.61 27.05 -14.55
N ASN A 179 25.05 26.99 -13.33
CA ASN A 179 24.03 26.01 -12.97
C ASN A 179 22.72 26.20 -13.75
N ALA A 180 22.25 27.45 -13.90
CA ALA A 180 21.05 27.75 -14.68
C ALA A 180 21.22 27.39 -16.17
N ARG A 181 22.39 27.69 -16.74
CA ARG A 181 22.74 27.31 -18.11
C ARG A 181 22.80 25.79 -18.27
N LEU A 182 23.46 25.09 -17.35
CA LEU A 182 23.55 23.64 -17.38
C LEU A 182 22.16 22.99 -17.29
N ALA A 183 21.26 23.52 -16.45
CA ALA A 183 19.88 23.05 -16.36
C ALA A 183 19.12 23.20 -17.69
N ALA A 184 19.25 24.36 -18.36
CA ALA A 184 18.64 24.57 -19.68
C ALA A 184 19.21 23.63 -20.76
N GLU A 185 20.53 23.41 -20.74
CA GLU A 185 21.16 22.48 -21.69
C GLU A 185 20.79 21.01 -21.39
N LYS A 186 20.62 20.61 -20.12
CA LYS A 186 20.12 19.27 -19.74
C LYS A 186 18.73 19.00 -20.30
N GLU A 187 17.82 19.95 -20.14
CA GLU A 187 16.45 19.85 -20.68
C GLU A 187 16.44 19.73 -22.21
N LEU A 188 17.28 20.53 -22.89
CA LEU A 188 17.42 20.49 -24.34
C LEU A 188 17.92 19.12 -24.83
N VAL A 189 18.98 18.57 -24.21
CA VAL A 189 19.54 17.27 -24.60
C VAL A 189 18.56 16.14 -24.27
N ARG A 190 17.90 16.18 -23.10
CA ARG A 190 16.88 15.20 -22.71
C ARG A 190 15.77 15.14 -23.75
N ARG A 191 15.20 16.29 -24.12
CA ARG A 191 14.12 16.38 -25.10
C ARG A 191 14.52 15.78 -26.45
N HIS A 192 15.78 15.97 -26.87
CA HIS A 192 16.26 15.42 -28.13
C HIS A 192 16.50 13.90 -28.10
N LEU A 193 16.74 13.31 -26.92
CA LEU A 193 16.86 11.87 -26.74
C LEU A 193 15.51 11.14 -26.68
N THR A 194 14.43 11.83 -26.26
CA THR A 194 13.13 11.20 -25.98
C THR A 194 12.05 11.49 -27.02
N VAL A 195 12.18 12.53 -27.86
CA VAL A 195 11.17 12.87 -28.88
C VAL A 195 11.56 12.24 -30.21
N SER A 196 10.71 11.34 -30.71
CA SER A 196 10.92 10.62 -31.98
C SER A 196 10.26 11.26 -33.19
N ASP A 197 9.50 12.36 -33.02
CA ASP A 197 8.78 13.00 -34.13
C ASP A 197 9.14 14.49 -34.30
N ALA A 198 9.27 14.90 -35.57
CA ALA A 198 9.75 16.17 -36.12
C ALA A 198 10.18 17.23 -35.09
N ALA A 199 11.42 17.15 -34.60
CA ALA A 199 12.01 18.17 -33.74
C ALA A 199 11.83 19.56 -34.37
N ALA A 200 11.11 20.44 -33.66
CA ALA A 200 11.01 21.85 -34.00
C ALA A 200 12.40 22.39 -34.37
N ARG A 201 12.51 23.15 -35.46
CA ARG A 201 13.80 23.62 -36.00
C ARG A 201 14.62 24.29 -34.89
N LEU A 202 15.60 23.56 -34.36
CA LEU A 202 16.52 24.08 -33.35
C LEU A 202 17.30 25.25 -33.94
N ARG A 203 17.55 26.28 -33.11
CA ARG A 203 18.50 27.34 -33.43
C ARG A 203 19.90 26.72 -33.58
N GLU A 204 20.77 27.37 -34.35
CA GLU A 204 22.12 26.83 -34.60
C GLU A 204 22.92 26.62 -33.30
N SER A 205 22.76 27.52 -32.34
CA SER A 205 23.34 27.40 -31.00
C SER A 205 22.94 26.09 -30.30
N ASP A 206 21.66 25.75 -30.37
CA ASP A 206 21.07 24.61 -29.67
C ASP A 206 21.50 23.31 -30.37
N ARG A 207 21.60 23.31 -31.71
CA ARG A 207 22.16 22.19 -32.47
C ARG A 207 23.60 21.91 -32.09
N HIS A 208 24.43 22.95 -31.92
CA HIS A 208 25.81 22.76 -31.51
C HIS A 208 25.92 22.17 -30.09
N VAL A 209 25.08 22.61 -29.16
CA VAL A 209 25.01 22.04 -27.80
C VAL A 209 24.63 20.56 -27.86
N VAL A 210 23.56 20.22 -28.58
CA VAL A 210 23.08 18.84 -28.73
C VAL A 210 24.14 17.95 -29.38
N ARG A 211 24.72 18.37 -30.53
CA ARG A 211 25.78 17.59 -31.22
C ARG A 211 26.97 17.30 -30.31
N ARG A 212 27.43 18.30 -29.56
CA ARG A 212 28.55 18.13 -28.63
C ARG A 212 28.18 17.19 -27.48
N ALA A 213 26.97 17.31 -26.94
CA ALA A 213 26.49 16.45 -25.87
C ALA A 213 26.39 14.99 -26.32
N LEU A 214 25.79 14.74 -27.49
CA LEU A 214 25.67 13.39 -28.05
C LEU A 214 27.03 12.77 -28.36
N ALA A 215 27.97 13.55 -28.91
CA ALA A 215 29.33 13.06 -29.15
C ALA A 215 30.04 12.65 -27.84
N ASP A 216 29.91 13.45 -26.78
CA ASP A 216 30.46 13.11 -25.46
C ASP A 216 29.80 11.86 -24.86
N ILE A 217 28.47 11.79 -24.91
CA ILE A 217 27.69 10.64 -24.43
C ILE A 217 28.13 9.37 -25.16
N ALA A 218 28.20 9.41 -26.49
CA ALA A 218 28.61 8.26 -27.31
C ALA A 218 30.04 7.82 -27.01
N HIS A 219 30.97 8.77 -26.85
CA HIS A 219 32.37 8.47 -26.52
C HIS A 219 32.52 7.77 -25.16
N HIS A 220 31.74 8.17 -24.16
CA HIS A 220 31.82 7.56 -22.82
C HIS A 220 30.97 6.30 -22.69
N ALA A 221 29.92 6.14 -23.50
CA ALA A 221 29.16 4.90 -23.58
C ALA A 221 29.98 3.75 -24.19
N SER A 222 30.85 4.04 -25.17
CA SER A 222 31.75 3.05 -25.77
C SER A 222 32.95 2.72 -24.87
N ALA A 223 33.50 3.70 -24.14
CA ALA A 223 34.60 3.50 -23.20
C ALA A 223 34.24 2.59 -22.02
N ARG A 224 32.96 2.50 -21.65
CA ARG A 224 32.46 1.70 -20.52
C ARG A 224 32.24 0.21 -20.86
N LYS A 225 32.46 -0.22 -22.11
CA LYS A 225 32.31 -1.63 -22.57
C LYS A 225 33.54 -2.52 -22.36
N LEU A 226 34.56 -2.07 -21.63
CA LEU A 226 35.73 -2.87 -21.28
C LEU A 226 35.83 -2.96 -19.76
N HIS A 227 35.13 -3.91 -19.15
CA HIS A 227 35.46 -4.63 -17.91
C HIS A 227 34.36 -5.64 -17.57
#